data_AF-A0A7V6T1T2-F1
#
_entry.id   AF-A0A7V6T1T2-F1
#
_cell.length_a   1.000
_cell.length_b   1.000
_cell.length_c   1.000
_cell.angle_alpha   90.00
_cell.angle_beta   90.00
_cell.angle_gamma   90.00
#
_symmetry.space_group_name_H-M   'P 1'
#
loop_
_entity.id
_entity.type
_entity.pdbx_description
1 polymer ?
#
loop_
_entity_poly.entity_id
_entity_poly.type
_entity_poly.pdbx_seq_one_letter_code
_entity_poly.pdbx_strand_id
1 'polypeptide(L)'
;MTRDQSIRSDMKSELTEQRNRPKDEFGFYLVASNRELLNHVEKLMNRQGLFGVMDSSGRVHYLVDGRKGSPYAARKVLATAENLIAEQTLHEHHHQAEVHLAVDNVLERYAFNFHLRGYRLLQEMMRVIAGDVSLLNPISKRLYPIIAEKYKMTPYQVERNVRYLFDDLAMREMQTLEDGEYLPFRLLRERDVSLPVARTIVRLAEMVADHLVRSEMFGKH
;
A
#
# COMPACT_ATOMS: atom_id res chain seq x y z
N MET A 1 42.30 -38.79 0.71
CA MET A 1 42.52 -38.29 2.10
C MET A 1 41.44 -37.32 2.58
N THR A 2 40.74 -36.59 1.70
CA THR A 2 39.71 -35.58 2.05
C THR A 2 38.35 -36.12 2.52
N ARG A 3 37.91 -37.29 2.02
CA ARG A 3 36.60 -37.89 2.41
C ARG A 3 36.56 -38.33 3.87
N ASP A 4 37.67 -38.88 4.35
CA ASP A 4 37.80 -39.40 5.72
C ASP A 4 37.86 -38.26 6.76
N GLN A 5 38.39 -37.09 6.37
CA GLN A 5 38.37 -35.89 7.21
C GLN A 5 36.96 -35.27 7.34
N SER A 6 36.15 -35.29 6.28
CA SER A 6 34.75 -34.83 6.34
C SER A 6 33.92 -35.71 7.26
N ILE A 7 34.00 -37.04 7.07
CA ILE A 7 33.25 -38.00 7.88
C ILE A 7 33.64 -37.88 9.36
N ARG A 8 34.93 -37.70 9.66
CA ARG A 8 35.41 -37.46 11.02
C ARG A 8 34.95 -36.12 11.59
N SER A 9 34.82 -35.06 10.79
CA SER A 9 34.28 -33.79 11.28
C SER A 9 32.79 -33.91 11.59
N ASP A 10 32.06 -34.60 10.73
CA ASP A 10 30.62 -34.78 10.85
C ASP A 10 30.29 -35.66 12.07
N MET A 11 31.00 -36.78 12.25
CA MET A 11 30.91 -37.63 13.46
C MET A 11 31.25 -36.86 14.74
N LYS A 12 32.23 -35.96 14.70
CA LYS A 12 32.66 -35.20 15.88
C LYS A 12 31.64 -34.13 16.25
N SER A 13 31.01 -33.48 15.27
CA SER A 13 29.87 -32.59 15.47
C SER A 13 28.66 -33.36 16.04
N GLU A 14 28.34 -34.52 15.47
CA GLU A 14 27.21 -35.36 15.89
C GLU A 14 27.36 -35.87 17.34
N LEU A 15 28.57 -36.30 17.73
CA LEU A 15 28.89 -36.69 19.11
C LEU A 15 28.83 -35.51 20.09
N THR A 16 29.22 -34.31 19.64
CA THR A 16 29.18 -33.09 20.48
C THR A 16 27.75 -32.59 20.67
N GLU A 17 26.91 -32.70 19.63
CA GLU A 17 25.46 -32.45 19.73
C GLU A 17 24.77 -33.43 20.66
N GLN A 18 25.03 -34.74 20.52
CA GLN A 18 24.41 -35.76 21.37
C GLN A 18 24.70 -35.56 22.86
N ARG A 19 25.91 -35.10 23.20
CA ARG A 19 26.33 -34.95 24.61
C ARG A 19 25.74 -33.73 25.31
N ASN A 20 25.34 -32.72 24.54
CA ASN A 20 24.81 -31.45 25.06
C ASN A 20 23.31 -31.27 24.80
N ARG A 21 22.64 -32.24 24.15
CA ARG A 21 21.20 -32.19 23.90
C ARG A 21 20.40 -32.23 25.21
N PRO A 22 19.57 -31.22 25.49
CA PRO A 22 18.52 -31.31 26.50
C PRO A 22 17.61 -32.53 26.21
N LYS A 23 17.05 -33.15 27.24
CA LYS A 23 16.22 -34.37 27.10
C LYS A 23 14.96 -34.15 26.25
N ASP A 24 14.47 -32.92 26.16
CA ASP A 24 13.34 -32.52 25.32
C ASP A 24 13.73 -31.25 24.54
N GLU A 25 14.06 -31.39 23.26
CA GLU A 25 14.28 -30.27 22.34
C GLU A 25 13.29 -30.35 21.17
N PHE A 26 12.44 -29.32 21.05
CA PHE A 26 11.72 -29.06 19.80
C PHE A 26 12.64 -28.22 18.92
N GLY A 27 13.11 -28.80 17.82
CA GLY A 27 14.05 -28.16 16.90
C GLY A 27 13.74 -28.47 15.44
N PHE A 28 14.13 -27.56 14.56
CA PHE A 28 14.06 -27.76 13.11
C PHE A 28 15.43 -28.20 12.60
N TYR A 29 15.46 -29.30 11.84
CA TYR A 29 16.69 -29.78 11.20
C TYR A 29 16.70 -29.31 9.74
N LEU A 30 17.76 -28.61 9.34
CA LEU A 30 18.00 -28.25 7.96
C LEU A 30 18.92 -29.28 7.32
N VAL A 31 18.43 -29.98 6.30
CA VAL A 31 19.21 -30.96 5.53
C VAL A 31 19.41 -30.43 4.12
N ALA A 32 20.65 -30.35 3.66
CA ALA A 32 20.99 -29.91 2.31
C ALA A 32 22.07 -30.81 1.72
N SER A 33 21.97 -31.13 0.43
CA SER A 33 23.01 -31.83 -0.32
C SER A 33 24.22 -30.95 -0.63
N ASN A 34 24.06 -29.61 -0.54
CA ASN A 34 25.13 -28.64 -0.76
C ASN A 34 25.60 -28.03 0.57
N ARG A 35 26.87 -28.28 0.90
CA ARG A 35 27.52 -27.78 2.11
C ARG A 35 27.65 -26.25 2.14
N GLU A 36 27.80 -25.59 1.00
CA GLU A 36 27.89 -24.13 0.91
C GLU A 36 26.57 -23.45 1.32
N LEU A 37 25.43 -24.01 0.91
CA LEU A 37 24.11 -23.52 1.32
C LEU A 37 23.93 -23.63 2.83
N LEU A 38 24.33 -24.76 3.42
CA LEU A 38 24.21 -25.00 4.85
C LEU A 38 25.09 -24.01 5.63
N ASN A 39 26.34 -23.80 5.19
CA ASN A 39 27.23 -22.79 5.76
C ASN A 39 26.67 -21.36 5.62
N HIS A 40 25.98 -21.06 4.51
CA HIS A 40 25.38 -19.75 4.30
C HIS A 40 24.23 -19.50 5.27
N VAL A 41 23.32 -20.47 5.43
CA VAL A 41 22.22 -20.39 6.40
C VAL A 41 22.76 -20.32 7.82
N GLU A 42 23.80 -21.08 8.16
CA GLU A 42 24.43 -21.00 9.48
C GLU A 42 25.04 -19.62 9.73
N LYS A 43 25.75 -19.03 8.76
CA LYS A 43 26.26 -17.65 8.87
C LYS A 43 25.13 -16.63 9.02
N LEU A 44 24.04 -16.78 8.28
CA LEU A 44 22.85 -15.93 8.41
C LEU A 44 22.25 -16.05 9.80
N MET A 45 22.02 -17.27 10.31
CA MET A 45 21.49 -17.50 11.65
C MET A 45 22.42 -16.96 12.74
N ASN A 46 23.73 -17.15 12.61
CA ASN A 46 24.68 -16.65 13.58
C ASN A 46 24.72 -15.11 13.64
N ARG A 47 24.53 -14.42 12.50
CA ARG A 47 24.51 -12.96 12.38
C ARG A 47 23.14 -12.34 12.72
N GLN A 48 22.09 -12.81 12.07
CA GLN A 48 20.75 -12.23 12.14
C GLN A 48 19.93 -12.82 13.30
N GLY A 49 20.11 -14.09 13.63
CA GLY A 49 19.40 -14.78 14.72
C GLY A 49 17.96 -15.17 14.38
N LEU A 50 17.54 -14.93 13.14
CA LEU A 50 16.28 -15.39 12.57
C LEU A 50 16.37 -15.36 11.03
N PHE A 51 15.46 -16.04 10.35
CA PHE A 51 15.20 -15.84 8.93
C PHE A 51 13.73 -16.13 8.59
N GLY A 52 13.19 -15.44 7.58
CA GLY A 52 11.83 -15.61 7.10
C GLY A 52 11.76 -16.51 5.86
N VAL A 53 10.73 -17.35 5.76
CA VAL A 53 10.41 -18.15 4.58
C VAL A 53 8.97 -17.87 4.17
N MET A 54 8.74 -17.47 2.94
CA MET A 54 7.40 -17.24 2.41
C MET A 54 6.77 -18.55 1.94
N ASP A 55 5.53 -18.83 2.36
CA ASP A 55 4.76 -19.95 1.85
C ASP A 55 4.05 -19.61 0.52
N SER A 56 3.40 -20.60 -0.11
CA SER A 56 2.66 -20.40 -1.38
C SER A 56 1.45 -19.48 -1.25
N SER A 57 1.01 -19.17 -0.03
CA SER A 57 -0.05 -18.20 0.25
C SER A 57 0.47 -16.79 0.53
N GLY A 58 1.79 -16.57 0.42
CA GLY A 58 2.43 -15.28 0.66
C GLY A 58 2.69 -14.95 2.13
N ARG A 59 2.43 -15.89 3.06
CA ARG A 59 2.70 -15.67 4.48
C ARG A 59 4.16 -15.95 4.78
N VAL A 60 4.79 -15.05 5.54
CA VAL A 60 6.18 -15.22 5.97
C VAL A 60 6.23 -15.93 7.32
N HIS A 61 6.87 -17.10 7.34
CA HIS A 61 7.15 -17.88 8.54
C HIS A 61 8.56 -17.57 9.02
N TYR A 62 8.70 -17.14 10.27
CA TYR A 62 10.02 -16.81 10.85
C TYR A 62 10.57 -17.97 11.68
N LEU A 63 11.78 -18.40 11.34
CA LEU A 63 12.59 -19.30 12.16
C LEU A 63 13.53 -18.46 13.02
N VAL A 64 13.53 -18.69 14.33
CA VAL A 64 14.31 -17.91 15.30
C VAL A 64 15.37 -18.80 15.94
N ASP A 65 16.60 -18.30 16.04
CA ASP A 65 17.71 -19.03 16.65
C ASP A 65 17.61 -19.02 18.18
N GLY A 66 17.14 -20.15 18.73
CA GLY A 66 17.06 -20.38 20.17
C GLY A 66 18.37 -20.79 20.84
N ARG A 67 19.44 -21.11 20.07
CA ARG A 67 20.69 -21.70 20.62
C ARG A 67 21.41 -20.76 21.59
N LYS A 68 21.16 -19.45 21.50
CA LYS A 68 21.73 -18.41 22.38
C LYS A 68 20.84 -18.12 23.61
N GLY A 69 19.80 -18.92 23.82
CA GLY A 69 18.87 -18.83 24.94
C GLY A 69 17.61 -18.03 24.66
N SER A 70 16.56 -18.30 25.44
CA SER A 70 15.24 -17.66 25.33
C SER A 70 15.29 -16.11 25.33
N PRO A 71 16.07 -15.44 26.21
CA PRO A 71 16.16 -13.97 26.18
C PRO A 71 16.71 -13.40 24.87
N TYR A 72 17.67 -14.08 24.24
CA TYR A 72 18.22 -13.66 22.95
C TYR A 72 17.17 -13.79 21.83
N ALA A 73 16.50 -14.94 21.77
CA ALA A 73 15.45 -15.20 20.80
C ALA A 73 14.29 -14.21 20.92
N ALA A 74 13.81 -13.96 22.15
CA ALA A 74 12.75 -12.98 22.42
C ALA A 74 13.12 -11.57 21.94
N ARG A 75 14.34 -11.10 22.24
CA ARG A 75 14.82 -9.79 21.77
C ARG A 75 14.88 -9.71 20.24
N LYS A 76 15.27 -10.80 19.57
CA LYS A 76 15.32 -10.86 18.10
C LYS A 76 13.93 -10.81 17.47
N VAL A 77 12.96 -11.50 18.07
CA VAL A 77 11.55 -11.43 17.66
C VAL A 77 11.03 -10.00 17.80
N LEU A 78 11.21 -9.39 18.97
CA LEU A 78 10.73 -8.03 19.24
C LEU A 78 11.33 -7.00 18.27
N ALA A 79 12.65 -6.99 18.11
CA ALA A 79 13.32 -6.05 17.21
C ALA A 79 12.88 -6.21 15.74
N THR A 80 12.60 -7.46 15.31
CA THR A 80 12.10 -7.71 13.96
C THR A 80 10.66 -7.24 13.81
N ALA A 81 9.81 -7.52 14.79
CA ALA A 81 8.44 -7.03 14.81
C ALA A 81 8.38 -5.50 14.78
N GLU A 82 9.21 -4.83 15.57
CA GLU A 82 9.32 -3.36 15.58
C GLU A 82 9.70 -2.81 14.20
N ASN A 83 10.71 -3.40 13.55
CA ASN A 83 11.10 -2.99 12.20
C ASN A 83 10.00 -3.24 11.17
N LEU A 84 9.33 -4.40 11.20
CA LEU A 84 8.24 -4.71 10.28
C LEU A 84 7.06 -3.73 10.46
N ILE A 85 6.71 -3.37 11.69
CA ILE A 85 5.68 -2.37 11.97
C ILE A 85 6.13 -0.99 11.46
N ALA A 86 7.39 -0.62 11.66
CA ALA A 86 7.92 0.65 11.16
C ALA A 86 7.92 0.69 9.61
N GLU A 87 8.32 -0.40 8.95
CA GLU A 87 8.26 -0.52 7.50
C GLU A 87 6.82 -0.44 6.99
N GLN A 88 5.87 -1.13 7.63
CA GLN A 88 4.45 -1.06 7.28
C GLN A 88 3.89 0.36 7.40
N THR A 89 4.14 1.04 8.53
CA THR A 89 3.66 2.41 8.73
C THR A 89 4.29 3.39 7.73
N LEU A 90 5.58 3.24 7.42
CA LEU A 90 6.24 4.02 6.37
C LEU A 90 5.62 3.76 4.99
N HIS A 91 5.38 2.50 4.64
CA HIS A 91 4.72 2.14 3.37
C HIS A 91 3.31 2.72 3.27
N GLU A 92 2.51 2.66 4.34
CA GLU A 92 1.18 3.25 4.40
C GLU A 92 1.23 4.79 4.23
N HIS A 93 2.15 5.47 4.92
CA HIS A 93 2.31 6.91 4.79
C HIS A 93 2.76 7.32 3.38
N HIS A 94 3.69 6.57 2.78
CA HIS A 94 4.12 6.81 1.40
C HIS A 94 2.96 6.64 0.42
N HIS A 95 2.20 5.55 0.54
CA HIS A 95 1.03 5.32 -0.31
C HIS A 95 -0.02 6.42 -0.16
N GLN A 96 -0.31 6.85 1.07
CA GLN A 96 -1.21 7.98 1.31
C GLN A 96 -0.69 9.27 0.66
N ALA A 97 0.59 9.58 0.79
CA ALA A 97 1.19 10.75 0.16
C ALA A 97 1.08 10.71 -1.38
N GLU A 98 1.30 9.53 -1.97
CA GLU A 98 1.16 9.31 -3.40
C GLU A 98 -0.29 9.51 -3.88
N VAL A 99 -1.28 8.98 -3.14
CA VAL A 99 -2.71 9.20 -3.41
C VAL A 99 -3.05 10.69 -3.32
N HIS A 100 -2.57 11.39 -2.30
CA HIS A 100 -2.80 12.84 -2.16
C HIS A 100 -2.25 13.61 -3.36
N LEU A 101 -1.01 13.35 -3.75
CA LEU A 101 -0.38 13.98 -4.91
C LEU A 101 -1.12 13.66 -6.22
N ALA A 102 -1.55 12.41 -6.42
CA ALA A 102 -2.29 12.02 -7.61
C ALA A 102 -3.64 12.76 -7.70
N VAL A 103 -4.35 12.88 -6.58
CA VAL A 103 -5.62 13.63 -6.51
C VAL A 103 -5.40 15.10 -6.82
N ASP A 104 -4.42 15.75 -6.20
CA ASP A 104 -4.14 17.16 -6.42
C ASP A 104 -3.70 17.40 -7.88
N ASN A 105 -2.81 16.58 -8.42
CA ASN A 105 -2.36 16.63 -9.83
C ASN A 105 -3.49 16.45 -10.85
N VAL A 106 -4.52 15.67 -10.52
CA VAL A 106 -5.69 15.48 -11.42
C VAL A 106 -6.64 16.65 -11.31
N LEU A 107 -6.95 17.12 -10.10
CA LEU A 107 -7.95 18.16 -9.89
C LEU A 107 -7.44 19.55 -10.30
N GLU A 108 -6.16 19.88 -10.07
CA GLU A 108 -5.56 21.17 -10.43
C GLU A 108 -5.51 21.43 -11.94
N ARG A 109 -5.63 20.39 -12.77
CA ARG A 109 -5.74 20.53 -14.24
C ARG A 109 -7.02 21.23 -14.66
N TYR A 110 -8.07 21.12 -13.85
CA TYR A 110 -9.37 21.71 -14.12
C TYR A 110 -9.52 22.97 -13.29
N ALA A 111 -10.19 23.97 -13.86
CA ALA A 111 -10.39 25.26 -13.20
C ALA A 111 -11.47 25.19 -12.10
N PHE A 112 -11.42 24.23 -11.18
CA PHE A 112 -12.37 24.19 -10.06
C PHE A 112 -12.25 25.43 -9.17
N ASN A 113 -13.39 25.94 -8.69
CA ASN A 113 -13.38 27.03 -7.71
C ASN A 113 -13.06 26.47 -6.32
N PHE A 114 -11.80 26.64 -5.89
CA PHE A 114 -11.29 26.09 -4.62
C PHE A 114 -11.93 26.71 -3.36
N HIS A 115 -12.60 27.85 -3.48
CA HIS A 115 -13.33 28.48 -2.37
C HIS A 115 -14.66 27.77 -2.08
N LEU A 116 -15.18 26.97 -3.02
CA LEU A 116 -16.41 26.23 -2.82
C LEU A 116 -16.17 25.02 -1.92
N ARG A 117 -17.07 24.80 -0.95
CA ARG A 117 -17.00 23.64 -0.05
C ARG A 117 -17.00 22.32 -0.81
N GLY A 118 -17.68 22.26 -1.96
CA GLY A 118 -17.68 21.11 -2.86
C GLY A 118 -16.28 20.66 -3.27
N TYR A 119 -15.31 21.58 -3.43
CA TYR A 119 -13.95 21.23 -3.85
C TYR A 119 -13.24 20.36 -2.80
N ARG A 120 -13.31 20.77 -1.53
CA ARG A 120 -12.76 19.97 -0.41
C ARG A 120 -13.44 18.62 -0.29
N LEU A 121 -14.77 18.56 -0.48
CA LEU A 121 -15.51 17.31 -0.47
C LEU A 121 -15.08 16.40 -1.63
N LEU A 122 -14.85 16.95 -2.82
CA LEU A 122 -14.40 16.22 -3.99
C LEU A 122 -12.98 15.65 -3.80
N GLN A 123 -12.04 16.45 -3.29
CA GLN A 123 -10.69 15.96 -2.94
C GLN A 123 -10.76 14.75 -1.99
N GLU A 124 -11.58 14.86 -0.95
CA GLU A 124 -11.76 13.75 -0.01
C GLU A 124 -12.42 12.54 -0.68
N MET A 125 -13.45 12.74 -1.50
CA MET A 125 -14.09 11.66 -2.27
C MET A 125 -13.06 10.90 -3.10
N MET A 126 -12.20 11.61 -3.84
CA MET A 126 -11.19 10.97 -4.68
C MET A 126 -10.19 10.14 -3.86
N ARG A 127 -9.75 10.65 -2.70
CA ARG A 127 -8.84 9.92 -1.78
C ARG A 127 -9.50 8.65 -1.22
N VAL A 128 -10.75 8.74 -0.80
CA VAL A 128 -11.50 7.60 -0.26
C VAL A 128 -11.78 6.54 -1.34
N ILE A 129 -12.15 6.96 -2.56
CA ILE A 129 -12.38 6.06 -3.69
C ILE A 129 -11.08 5.37 -4.14
N ALA A 130 -9.94 6.05 -4.08
CA ALA A 130 -8.65 5.44 -4.42
C ALA A 130 -8.32 4.23 -3.53
N GLY A 131 -8.76 4.24 -2.26
CA GLY A 131 -8.62 3.09 -1.37
C GLY A 131 -9.70 2.01 -1.55
N ASP A 132 -10.92 2.38 -1.98
CA ASP A 132 -12.00 1.43 -2.27
C ASP A 132 -12.88 1.90 -3.45
N VAL A 133 -12.59 1.38 -4.63
CA VAL A 133 -13.32 1.68 -5.87
C VAL A 133 -14.78 1.21 -5.82
N SER A 134 -15.11 0.22 -4.97
CA SER A 134 -16.47 -0.31 -4.86
C SER A 134 -17.48 0.71 -4.30
N LEU A 135 -17.00 1.80 -3.71
CA LEU A 135 -17.82 2.91 -3.20
C LEU A 135 -18.54 3.70 -4.31
N LEU A 136 -18.10 3.56 -5.56
CA LEU A 136 -18.77 4.19 -6.71
C LEU A 136 -20.15 3.59 -7.01
N ASN A 137 -20.43 2.36 -6.58
CA ASN A 137 -21.64 1.63 -6.98
C ASN A 137 -22.45 1.11 -5.77
N PRO A 138 -23.55 1.79 -5.37
CA PRO A 138 -24.00 3.14 -5.76
C PRO A 138 -23.45 4.24 -4.84
N ILE A 139 -22.95 5.34 -5.44
CA ILE A 139 -22.40 6.53 -4.75
C ILE A 139 -23.31 7.02 -3.60
N SER A 140 -24.62 7.09 -3.86
CA SER A 140 -25.59 7.69 -2.92
C SER A 140 -25.77 6.93 -1.61
N LYS A 141 -25.46 5.63 -1.60
CA LYS A 141 -25.61 4.77 -0.41
C LYS A 141 -24.28 4.39 0.24
N ARG A 142 -23.16 4.66 -0.45
CA ARG A 142 -21.82 4.25 0.00
C ARG A 142 -20.92 5.45 0.23
N LEU A 143 -20.56 6.16 -0.84
CA LEU A 143 -19.63 7.29 -0.75
C LEU A 143 -20.22 8.49 0.01
N TYR A 144 -21.43 8.94 -0.33
CA TYR A 144 -21.98 10.14 0.30
C TYR A 144 -22.15 10.02 1.82
N PRO A 145 -22.64 8.89 2.39
CA PRO A 145 -22.66 8.70 3.84
C PRO A 145 -21.28 8.83 4.51
N ILE A 146 -20.23 8.25 3.93
CA ILE A 146 -18.85 8.32 4.49
C ILE A 146 -18.36 9.75 4.56
N ILE A 147 -18.52 10.51 3.47
CA ILE A 147 -18.11 11.92 3.40
C ILE A 147 -18.98 12.77 4.33
N ALA A 148 -20.27 12.48 4.39
CA ALA A 148 -21.21 13.19 5.25
C ALA A 148 -20.84 13.03 6.73
N GLU A 149 -20.49 11.82 7.16
CA GLU A 149 -20.01 11.55 8.51
C GLU A 149 -18.72 12.32 8.82
N LYS A 150 -17.72 12.24 7.92
CA LYS A 150 -16.43 12.93 8.10
C LYS A 150 -16.58 14.45 8.29
N TYR A 151 -17.49 15.07 7.55
CA TYR A 151 -17.69 16.53 7.58
C TYR A 151 -18.88 17.00 8.42
N LYS A 152 -19.53 16.11 9.17
CA LYS A 152 -20.73 16.40 9.97
C LYS A 152 -21.84 17.08 9.13
N MET A 153 -22.13 16.48 7.99
CA MET A 153 -23.15 16.91 7.02
C MET A 153 -24.17 15.80 6.80
N THR A 154 -25.22 16.08 6.04
CA THR A 154 -26.09 15.02 5.49
C THR A 154 -25.61 14.59 4.10
N PRO A 155 -25.88 13.35 3.65
CA PRO A 155 -25.56 12.90 2.29
C PRO A 155 -26.12 13.82 1.20
N TYR A 156 -27.31 14.39 1.43
CA TYR A 156 -27.90 15.38 0.52
C TYR A 156 -27.09 16.68 0.45
N GLN A 157 -26.62 17.20 1.59
CA GLN A 157 -25.76 18.39 1.60
C GLN A 157 -24.44 18.12 0.86
N VAL A 158 -23.84 16.94 1.03
CA VAL A 158 -22.62 16.54 0.32
C VAL A 158 -22.86 16.59 -1.19
N GLU A 159 -23.90 15.90 -1.66
CA GLU A 159 -24.26 15.83 -3.07
C GLU A 159 -24.56 17.21 -3.65
N ARG A 160 -25.34 18.05 -2.95
CA ARG A 160 -25.64 19.42 -3.36
C ARG A 160 -24.39 20.28 -3.51
N ASN A 161 -23.45 20.20 -2.58
CA ASN A 161 -22.22 20.99 -2.63
C ASN A 161 -21.32 20.57 -3.81
N VAL A 162 -21.23 19.27 -4.09
CA VAL A 162 -20.47 18.75 -5.24
C VAL A 162 -21.16 19.12 -6.55
N ARG A 163 -22.50 19.01 -6.64
CA ARG A 163 -23.24 19.48 -7.82
C ARG A 163 -22.98 20.96 -8.08
N TYR A 164 -23.09 21.80 -7.05
CA TYR A 164 -22.86 23.23 -7.20
C TYR A 164 -21.45 23.56 -7.72
N LEU A 165 -20.43 22.82 -7.25
CA LEU A 165 -19.07 22.93 -7.79
C LEU A 165 -19.00 22.57 -9.28
N PHE A 166 -19.68 21.49 -9.69
CA PHE A 166 -19.69 21.03 -11.08
C PHE A 166 -20.49 21.95 -12.00
N ASP A 167 -21.62 22.48 -11.55
CA ASP A 167 -22.42 23.45 -12.30
C ASP A 167 -21.62 24.75 -12.50
N ASP A 168 -20.93 25.24 -11.46
CA ASP A 168 -20.04 26.40 -11.54
C ASP A 168 -18.88 26.18 -12.53
N LEU A 169 -18.23 25.01 -12.50
CA LEU A 169 -17.19 24.68 -13.47
C LEU A 169 -17.76 24.62 -14.89
N ALA A 170 -18.87 23.90 -15.10
CA ALA A 170 -19.48 23.74 -16.42
C ALA A 170 -19.83 25.09 -17.04
N MET A 171 -20.45 25.99 -16.26
CA MET A 171 -20.79 27.35 -16.71
C MET A 171 -19.54 28.12 -17.15
N ARG A 172 -18.44 28.05 -16.38
CA ARG A 172 -17.19 28.75 -16.73
C ARG A 172 -16.50 28.14 -17.95
N GLU A 173 -16.48 26.81 -18.07
CA GLU A 173 -15.95 26.13 -19.26
C GLU A 173 -16.74 26.50 -20.53
N MET A 174 -18.08 26.60 -20.44
CA MET A 174 -18.92 27.04 -21.56
C MET A 174 -18.62 28.48 -21.96
N GLN A 175 -18.56 29.39 -20.99
CA GLN A 175 -18.27 30.80 -21.26
C GLN A 175 -16.93 30.97 -21.97
N THR A 176 -15.87 30.31 -21.49
CA THR A 176 -14.54 30.34 -22.14
C THR A 176 -14.58 29.83 -23.59
N LEU A 177 -15.38 28.79 -23.86
CA LEU A 177 -15.55 28.27 -25.22
C LEU A 177 -16.35 29.23 -26.12
N GLU A 178 -17.38 29.89 -25.58
CA GLU A 178 -18.16 30.92 -26.29
C GLU A 178 -17.31 32.17 -26.61
N ASP A 179 -16.40 32.53 -25.71
CA ASP A 179 -15.43 33.62 -25.90
C ASP A 179 -14.33 33.27 -26.93
N GLY A 180 -14.30 32.04 -27.41
CA GLY A 180 -13.31 31.55 -28.39
C GLY A 180 -11.92 31.31 -27.81
N GLU A 181 -11.80 31.26 -26.47
CA GLU A 181 -10.55 31.03 -25.78
C GLU A 181 -10.17 29.54 -25.75
N TYR A 182 -8.87 29.26 -25.74
CA TYR A 182 -8.34 27.90 -25.69
C TYR A 182 -8.37 27.34 -24.27
N LEU A 183 -9.10 26.23 -24.08
CA LEU A 183 -9.18 25.51 -22.82
C LEU A 183 -8.51 24.13 -22.94
N PRO A 184 -7.25 23.96 -22.48
CA PRO A 184 -6.48 22.73 -22.69
C PRO A 184 -7.05 21.52 -21.96
N PHE A 185 -7.67 21.75 -20.80
CA PHE A 185 -8.31 20.72 -19.99
C PHE A 185 -9.75 21.14 -19.70
N ARG A 186 -10.70 20.30 -20.10
CA ARG A 186 -12.12 20.51 -19.84
C ARG A 186 -12.80 19.21 -19.42
N LEU A 187 -13.74 19.30 -18.48
CA LEU A 187 -14.58 18.16 -18.12
C LEU A 187 -15.82 18.05 -19.01
N LEU A 188 -16.37 19.17 -19.48
CA LEU A 188 -17.45 19.18 -20.45
C LEU A 188 -17.00 18.56 -21.77
N ARG A 189 -17.81 17.66 -22.31
CA ARG A 189 -17.63 17.13 -23.66
C ARG A 189 -18.42 17.98 -24.64
N GLU A 190 -18.12 17.87 -25.93
CA GLU A 190 -18.71 18.69 -27.01
C GLU A 190 -20.25 18.70 -27.07
N ARG A 191 -20.90 17.68 -26.50
CA ARG A 191 -22.36 17.55 -26.47
C ARG A 191 -22.96 17.64 -25.06
N ASP A 192 -22.13 17.81 -24.04
CA ASP A 192 -22.59 17.87 -22.66
C ASP A 192 -23.03 19.31 -22.34
N VAL A 193 -24.25 19.46 -21.85
CA VAL A 193 -24.78 20.75 -21.36
C VAL A 193 -24.54 20.93 -19.85
N SER A 194 -24.10 19.87 -19.18
CA SER A 194 -23.83 19.88 -17.74
C SER A 194 -22.86 18.75 -17.38
N LEU A 195 -22.43 18.74 -16.12
CA LEU A 195 -21.57 17.70 -15.56
C LEU A 195 -22.37 16.83 -14.58
N PRO A 196 -22.96 15.69 -15.03
CA PRO A 196 -23.74 14.83 -14.14
C PRO A 196 -22.89 14.29 -13.01
N VAL A 197 -23.25 14.61 -11.76
CA VAL A 197 -22.43 14.39 -10.56
C VAL A 197 -21.81 12.99 -10.51
N ALA A 198 -22.62 11.95 -10.62
CA ALA A 198 -22.14 10.58 -10.51
C ALA A 198 -21.15 10.21 -11.62
N ARG A 199 -21.46 10.59 -12.86
CA ARG A 199 -20.59 10.32 -14.02
C ARG A 199 -19.27 11.09 -13.91
N THR A 200 -19.33 12.33 -13.44
CA THR A 200 -18.14 13.17 -13.25
C THR A 200 -17.24 12.63 -12.14
N ILE A 201 -17.81 12.18 -11.01
CA ILE A 201 -17.05 11.53 -9.92
C ILE A 201 -16.35 10.26 -10.45
N VAL A 202 -17.06 9.41 -11.19
CA VAL A 202 -16.47 8.18 -11.76
C VAL A 202 -15.30 8.53 -12.70
N ARG A 203 -15.50 9.49 -13.62
CA ARG A 203 -14.43 9.91 -14.55
C ARG A 203 -13.20 10.45 -13.83
N LEU A 204 -13.40 11.27 -12.79
CA LEU A 204 -12.28 11.81 -12.01
C LEU A 204 -11.57 10.70 -11.23
N ALA A 205 -12.31 9.74 -10.67
CA ALA A 205 -11.73 8.59 -9.98
C ALA A 205 -10.90 7.70 -10.93
N GLU A 206 -11.39 7.47 -12.15
CA GLU A 206 -10.63 6.77 -13.21
C GLU A 206 -9.33 7.51 -13.55
N MET A 207 -9.37 8.84 -13.69
CA MET A 207 -8.16 9.64 -13.95
C MET A 207 -7.14 9.57 -12.81
N VAL A 208 -7.61 9.55 -11.55
CA VAL A 208 -6.74 9.37 -10.37
C VAL A 208 -6.13 7.97 -10.37
N ALA A 209 -6.93 6.93 -10.62
CA ALA A 209 -6.43 5.55 -10.71
C ALA A 209 -5.38 5.40 -11.83
N ASP A 210 -5.62 5.97 -13.01
CA ASP A 210 -4.67 5.98 -14.12
C ASP A 210 -3.37 6.72 -13.75
N HIS A 211 -3.46 7.81 -12.99
CA HIS A 211 -2.29 8.54 -12.52
C HIS A 211 -1.45 7.68 -11.55
N LEU A 212 -2.09 6.98 -10.63
CA LEU A 212 -1.42 6.08 -9.68
C LEU A 212 -0.71 4.93 -10.40
N VAL A 213 -1.38 4.27 -11.34
CA VAL A 213 -0.78 3.18 -12.13
C VAL A 213 0.44 3.68 -12.92
N ARG A 214 0.39 4.89 -13.49
CA ARG A 214 1.55 5.47 -14.20
C ARG A 214 2.70 5.78 -13.23
N SER A 215 2.40 6.34 -12.06
CA SER A 215 3.41 6.63 -11.03
C SER A 215 4.17 5.37 -10.62
N GLU A 216 3.46 4.27 -10.37
CA GLU A 216 4.06 2.98 -10.02
C GLU A 216 4.95 2.40 -11.12
N MET A 217 4.59 2.61 -12.39
CA MET A 217 5.33 2.10 -13.55
C MET A 217 6.63 2.89 -13.81
N PHE A 218 6.64 4.20 -13.56
CA PHE A 218 7.80 5.07 -13.81
C PHE A 218 8.67 5.32 -12.57
N GLY A 219 8.17 5.04 -11.36
CA GLY A 219 8.89 5.22 -10.09
C GLY A 219 9.86 4.08 -9.70
N LYS A 220 10.05 3.06 -10.55
CA LYS A 220 10.97 1.92 -10.31
C LYS A 220 12.37 2.08 -10.93
N HIS A 221 12.83 3.31 -11.17
CA HIS A 221 14.16 3.59 -11.72
C HIS A 221 15.04 4.37 -10.75
#